data_AF-A0A8T6A1Q2-F1
#
_entry.id   AF-A0A8T6A1Q2-F1
#
_cell.length_a   1.000
_cell.length_b   1.000
_cell.length_c   1.000
_cell.angle_alpha   90.00
_cell.angle_beta   90.00
_cell.angle_gamma   90.00
#
_symmetry.space_group_name_H-M   'P 1'
#
loop_
_entity.id
_entity.type
_entity.pdbx_description
1 polymer ?
#
loop_
_entity_poly.entity_id
_entity_poly.type
_entity_poly.pdbx_seq_one_letter_code
_entity_poly.pdbx_strand_id
1 'polypeptide(L)' 'MDNVFPVRLLSQLRPLLIGFRKSKGLTQRELSARLGVTQQTYARLEANPSKASFQRLYN' A
#
# COMPACT_ATOMS: atom_id res chain seq x y z
N MET A 1 -16.87 -11.99 -19.53
CA MET A 1 -16.09 -10.77 -19.81
C MET A 1 -15.21 -10.54 -18.61
N ASP A 2 -13.99 -11.08 -18.67
CA ASP A 2 -13.03 -10.97 -17.57
C ASP A 2 -12.33 -9.62 -17.66
N ASN A 3 -12.87 -8.64 -16.93
CA ASN A 3 -12.23 -7.34 -16.76
C ASN A 3 -11.01 -7.50 -15.85
N VAL A 4 -9.92 -8.02 -16.42
CA VAL A 4 -8.60 -7.92 -15.80
C VAL A 4 -8.24 -6.44 -15.84
N PHE A 5 -8.14 -5.81 -14.68
CA PHE A 5 -7.52 -4.49 -14.51
C PHE A 5 -6.05 -4.73 -14.16
N PRO A 6 -5.17 -5.04 -15.12
CA PRO A 6 -3.76 -5.16 -14.80
C PRO A 6 -3.33 -3.82 -14.21
N VAL A 7 -2.73 -3.84 -13.01
CA VAL A 7 -2.14 -2.66 -12.40
C VAL A 7 -0.98 -2.22 -13.31
N ARG A 8 -1.29 -1.36 -14.27
CA ARG A 8 -0.32 -0.81 -15.22
C ARG A 8 0.38 0.34 -14.52
N LEU A 9 1.62 0.07 -14.12
CA LEU A 9 2.59 0.92 -13.46
C LEU A 9 2.44 1.05 -11.94
N LEU A 10 3.57 0.82 -11.29
CA LEU A 10 3.89 1.19 -9.91
C LEU A 10 3.45 2.61 -9.51
N SER A 11 3.32 3.52 -10.48
CA SER A 11 2.79 4.88 -10.27
C SER A 11 1.32 4.89 -9.82
N GLN A 12 0.53 3.88 -10.19
CA GLN A 12 -0.87 3.72 -9.76
C GLN A 12 -1.02 3.04 -8.40
N LEU A 13 0.03 2.38 -7.89
CA LEU A 13 -0.04 1.67 -6.60
C LEU A 13 -0.12 2.65 -5.42
N ARG A 14 0.54 3.81 -5.52
CA ARG A 14 0.51 4.83 -4.48
C ARG A 14 -0.90 5.35 -4.16
N PRO A 15 -1.69 5.84 -5.14
CA PRO A 15 -3.04 6.30 -4.86
C PRO A 15 -3.96 5.18 -4.35
N LEU A 16 -3.74 3.91 -4.75
CA LEU A 16 -4.49 2.77 -4.22
C LEU A 16 -4.20 2.51 -2.74
N LEU A 17 -2.93 2.48 -2.32
CA LEU A 17 -2.55 2.26 -0.92
C LEU A 17 -3.09 3.37 -0.01
N ILE A 18 -2.93 4.63 -0.44
CA ILE A 18 -3.45 5.80 0.30
C ILE A 18 -4.98 5.75 0.35
N GLY A 19 -5.63 5.44 -0.78
CA GLY A 19 -7.07 5.34 -0.91
C GLY A 19 -7.66 4.25 -0.01
N PHE A 20 -7.07 3.06 -0.01
CA PHE A 20 -7.47 1.95 0.85
C PHE A 20 -7.35 2.30 2.33
N ARG A 21 -6.22 2.90 2.74
CA ARG A 21 -6.03 3.32 4.13
C ARG A 21 -7.09 4.33 4.55
N LYS A 22 -7.34 5.36 3.71
CA LYS A 22 -8.30 6.42 4.00
C LYS A 22 -9.75 5.93 3.97
N SER A 23 -10.11 5.01 3.07
CA SER A 23 -11.48 4.45 3.01
C SER A 23 -11.83 3.63 4.25
N LYS A 24 -10.82 3.13 4.98
CA LYS A 24 -10.96 2.47 6.27
C LYS A 24 -10.83 3.42 7.48
N GLY A 25 -10.68 4.73 7.25
CA GLY A 25 -10.54 5.74 8.30
C GLY A 25 -9.22 5.66 9.08
N LEU A 26 -8.19 5.00 8.54
CA LEU A 26 -6.95 4.73 9.27
C LEU A 26 -5.90 5.81 9.04
N THR A 27 -5.14 6.11 10.07
CA THR A 27 -3.85 6.80 10.00
C THR A 27 -2.74 5.84 9.55
N GLN A 28 -1.60 6.38 9.11
CA GLN A 28 -0.43 5.55 8.79
C GLN A 28 0.04 4.72 9.99
N ARG A 29 -0.07 5.28 11.21
CA ARG A 29 0.31 4.61 12.47
C ARG A 29 -0.58 3.43 12.80
N GLU A 30 -1.89 3.58 12.62
CA GLU A 30 -2.86 2.49 12.89
C GLU A 30 -2.71 1.35 11.89
N LEU A 31 -2.55 1.68 10.61
CA LEU A 31 -2.34 0.65 9.59
C LEU A 31 -0.98 -0.04 9.75
N SER A 32 0.09 0.69 10.07
CA SER A 32 1.40 0.08 10.33
C SER A 32 1.38 -0.88 11.51
N ALA A 33 0.67 -0.52 12.59
CA ALA A 33 0.51 -1.38 13.76
C ALA A 33 -0.19 -2.71 13.40
N ARG A 34 -1.24 -2.67 12.56
CA ARG A 34 -1.94 -3.88 12.08
C ARG A 34 -1.09 -4.76 11.18
N LEU A 35 -0.19 -4.15 10.41
CA LEU A 35 0.74 -4.83 9.52
C LEU A 35 2.02 -5.32 10.24
N GLY A 36 2.16 -5.07 11.55
CA GLY A 36 3.35 -5.47 12.31
C GLY A 36 4.63 -4.74 11.87
N VAL A 37 4.52 -3.53 11.30
CA VAL A 37 5.67 -2.73 10.86
C VAL A 37 5.69 -1.37 11.56
N THR A 38 6.84 -0.71 11.56
CA THR A 38 6.94 0.66 12.07
C THR A 38 6.17 1.63 11.18
N GLN A 39 5.69 2.74 11.76
CA GLN A 39 5.06 3.82 10.98
C GLN A 39 5.99 4.35 9.89
N GLN A 40 7.30 4.48 10.18
CA GLN A 40 8.30 4.94 9.21
C GLN A 40 8.43 3.98 8.02
N THR A 41 8.41 2.67 8.28
CA THR A 41 8.40 1.63 7.24
C THR A 41 7.19 1.78 6.34
N TYR A 42 6.00 1.97 6.92
CA TYR A 42 4.76 2.14 6.17
C TYR A 42 4.71 3.47 5.39
N ALA A 43 5.20 4.57 5.96
CA ALA A 43 5.28 5.85 5.26
C ALA A 43 6.22 5.81 4.05
N ARG A 44 7.35 5.10 4.15
CA ARG A 44 8.26 4.87 3.01
C ARG A 44 7.58 4.04 1.90
N LEU A 45 6.77 3.05 2.27
CA LEU A 45 5.97 2.26 1.35
C LEU A 45 4.95 3.14 0.60
N GLU A 46 4.18 3.98 1.28
CA GLU A 46 3.25 4.91 0.62
C GLU A 46 3.96 5.95 -0.27
N ALA A 47 5.13 6.43 0.15
CA ALA A 47 5.90 7.42 -0.61
C ALA A 47 6.53 6.82 -1.88
N ASN A 48 6.97 5.57 -1.80
CA ASN A 48 7.61 4.88 -2.91
C ASN A 48 7.26 3.37 -2.95
N PRO A 49 6.07 3.03 -3.49
CA PRO A 49 5.60 1.64 -3.51
C PRO A 49 6.46 0.72 -4.39
N SER A 50 7.20 1.26 -5.38
CA SER A 50 8.04 0.45 -6.27
C SER A 50 9.26 -0.14 -5.61
N LYS A 51 9.67 0.39 -4.46
CA LYS A 51 10.75 -0.17 -3.65
C LYS A 51 10.28 -1.28 -2.72
N ALA A 52 8.97 -1.55 -2.65
CA ALA A 52 8.46 -2.70 -1.95
C ALA A 52 8.60 -3.94 -2.82
N SER A 53 9.35 -4.94 -2.35
CA SER A 53 9.35 -6.27 -2.95
C SER A 53 7.93 -6.83 -2.92
N PHE A 54 7.48 -7.45 -4.03
CA PHE A 54 6.15 -8.07 -4.15
C PHE A 54 5.81 -9.00 -2.98
N GLN A 55 6.82 -9.70 -2.45
CA GLN A 55 6.72 -10.59 -1.28
C GLN A 55 6.20 -9.90 -0.01
N ARG A 56 6.34 -8.57 0.11
CA ARG A 56 5.85 -7.80 1.26
C ARG A 56 4.37 -7.43 1.18
N LEU A 57 3.73 -7.61 0.02
CA LEU A 57 2.30 -7.36 -0.19
C LEU A 57 1.43 -8.62 0.03
N TYR A 58 2.03 -9.80 0.05
CA TYR A 58 1.33 -11.10 0.10
C TYR A 58 1.49 -11.88 1.40
N ASN A 59 2.17 -11.32 2.40
CA ASN A 59 2.32 -11.94 3.73
C ASN A 59 1.33 -11.35 4.73
#